data_AF-A0A2X0Z736-F1
#
_entry.id   AF-A0A2X0Z736-F1
#
_cell.length_a   1.000
_cell.length_b   1.000
_cell.length_c   1.000
_cell.angle_alpha   90.00
_cell.angle_beta   90.00
_cell.angle_gamma   90.00
#
_symmetry.space_group_name_H-M   'P 1'
#
loop_
_entity.id
_entity.type
_entity.pdbx_description
1 polymer ?
#
loop_
_entity_poly.entity_id
_entity_poly.type
_entity_poly.pdbx_seq_one_letter_code
_entity_poly.pdbx_strand_id
1 'polypeptide(L)'
;MKRKFEVEVVRTDKYVIELDEQVMDEAWMEQFRNVFYDFYDLEDHADHIAQFRARFNNGSFYGGFIEGYGEIALQGKVKQDAKWHFPAVNIVKADEDNDIEVEVTEV
;
A
#
# COMPACT_ATOMS: atom_id res chain seq x y z
N MET A 1 -39.66 -11.16 3.64
CA MET A 1 -39.50 -9.71 3.40
C MET A 1 -38.02 -9.41 3.36
N LYS A 2 -37.52 -8.62 2.39
CA LYS A 2 -36.10 -8.21 2.32
C LYS A 2 -36.04 -6.71 2.67
N ARG A 3 -35.07 -6.33 3.50
CA ARG A 3 -34.74 -4.94 3.85
C ARG A 3 -33.44 -4.58 3.13
N LYS A 4 -33.27 -3.32 2.75
CA LYS A 4 -32.02 -2.82 2.17
C LYS A 4 -31.46 -1.74 3.07
N PHE A 5 -30.14 -1.61 3.05
CA PHE A 5 -29.43 -0.61 3.82
C PHE A 5 -28.35 -0.01 2.93
N GLU A 6 -28.22 1.30 2.99
CA GLU A 6 -27.04 2.02 2.56
C GLU A 6 -26.10 2.14 3.76
N VAL A 7 -24.81 1.90 3.54
CA VAL A 7 -23.78 1.95 4.59
C VAL A 7 -22.61 2.77 4.07
N GLU A 8 -22.36 3.91 4.70
CA GLU A 8 -21.17 4.73 4.44
C GLU A 8 -20.09 4.38 5.47
N VAL A 9 -18.85 4.26 4.98
CA VAL A 9 -17.67 3.96 5.81
C VAL A 9 -16.58 4.96 5.45
N VAL A 10 -16.11 5.72 6.43
CA VAL A 10 -14.96 6.61 6.33
C VAL A 10 -13.86 6.06 7.22
N ARG A 11 -12.64 5.91 6.68
CA ARG A 11 -11.47 5.44 7.43
C ARG A 11 -10.27 6.31 7.14
N THR A 12 -9.50 6.62 8.18
CA THR A 12 -8.19 7.28 8.08
C THR A 12 -7.08 6.32 8.49
N ASP A 13 -6.23 5.93 7.53
CA ASP A 13 -5.01 5.17 7.80
C ASP A 13 -3.78 6.09 7.69
N LYS A 14 -2.73 5.85 8.49
CA LYS A 14 -1.46 6.59 8.41
C LYS A 14 -0.27 5.65 8.25
N TYR A 15 0.53 5.91 7.23
CA TYR A 15 1.72 5.13 6.91
C TYR A 15 2.98 5.98 7.02
N VAL A 16 4.06 5.35 7.46
CA VAL A 16 5.42 5.86 7.22
C VAL A 16 6.09 4.85 6.31
N ILE A 17 6.47 5.30 5.12
CA ILE A 17 7.02 4.46 4.06
C ILE A 17 8.45 4.92 3.80
N GLU A 18 9.38 3.97 3.86
CA GLU A 18 10.79 4.14 3.55
C GLU A 18 11.04 3.59 2.15
N LEU A 19 11.69 4.43 1.31
CA LEU A 19 12.05 4.13 -0.07
C LEU A 19 13.56 4.35 -0.25
N ASP A 20 14.26 3.36 -0.79
CA ASP A 20 15.70 3.45 -1.05
C ASP A 20 15.97 4.06 -2.43
N GLU A 21 16.29 5.35 -2.46
CA GLU A 21 16.63 6.10 -3.68
C GLU A 21 17.87 5.55 -4.41
N GLN A 22 18.76 4.80 -3.73
CA GLN A 22 19.91 4.18 -4.39
C GLN A 22 19.49 3.00 -5.29
N VAL A 23 18.35 2.38 -4.99
CA VAL A 23 17.78 1.28 -5.79
C VAL A 23 16.69 1.81 -6.74
N MET A 24 15.86 2.72 -6.24
CA MET A 24 14.82 3.42 -7.01
C MET A 24 15.40 4.67 -7.69
N ASP A 25 16.54 4.50 -8.36
CA ASP A 25 17.24 5.57 -9.06
C ASP A 25 16.52 5.98 -10.37
N GLU A 26 17.05 6.98 -11.08
CA GLU A 26 16.45 7.48 -12.32
C GLU A 26 16.24 6.40 -13.39
N ALA A 27 17.16 5.43 -13.47
CA ALA A 27 17.09 4.34 -14.44
C ALA A 27 16.00 3.33 -14.06
N TRP A 28 15.86 3.02 -12.77
CA TRP A 28 14.75 2.20 -12.29
C TRP A 28 13.41 2.91 -12.48
N MET A 29 13.32 4.20 -12.13
CA MET A 29 12.11 5.02 -12.32
C MET A 29 11.70 5.05 -13.79
N GLU A 30 12.67 5.10 -14.71
CA GLU A 30 12.42 5.01 -16.15
C GLU A 30 11.84 3.68 -16.58
N GLN A 31 12.37 2.58 -16.08
CA GLN A 31 11.82 1.26 -16.41
C GLN A 31 10.44 1.09 -15.80
N PHE A 32 10.25 1.54 -14.56
CA PHE A 32 8.97 1.46 -13.88
C PHE A 32 7.88 2.18 -14.67
N ARG A 33 8.10 3.45 -15.05
CA ARG A 33 7.10 4.24 -15.79
C ARG A 33 6.79 3.70 -17.19
N ASN A 34 7.76 3.05 -17.83
CA ASN A 34 7.54 2.42 -19.13
C ASN A 34 6.68 1.15 -19.06
N VAL A 35 6.53 0.52 -17.89
CA VAL A 35 5.88 -0.80 -17.74
C VAL A 35 4.62 -0.73 -16.87
N PHE A 36 4.63 0.07 -15.81
CA PHE A 36 3.60 0.07 -14.78
C PHE A 36 2.78 1.36 -14.77
N TYR A 37 3.29 2.43 -14.17
CA TYR A 37 2.56 3.68 -13.96
C TYR A 37 3.45 4.90 -14.22
N ASP A 38 2.89 5.98 -14.76
CA ASP A 38 3.60 7.24 -15.06
C ASP A 38 3.99 8.02 -13.79
N PHE A 39 4.88 7.44 -12.97
CA PHE A 39 5.42 8.03 -11.74
C PHE A 39 6.78 8.66 -12.01
N TYR A 40 6.98 9.87 -11.48
CA TYR A 40 8.15 10.69 -11.77
C TYR A 40 9.02 10.94 -10.54
N ASP A 41 8.47 10.77 -9.34
CA ASP A 41 9.20 10.93 -8.09
C ASP A 41 8.79 9.90 -7.04
N LEU A 42 9.56 9.81 -5.96
CA LEU A 42 9.30 8.87 -4.87
C LEU A 42 7.97 9.15 -4.13
N GLU A 43 7.41 10.36 -4.24
CA GLU A 43 6.12 10.70 -3.63
C GLU A 43 4.98 9.96 -4.32
N ASP A 44 4.99 9.92 -5.66
CA ASP A 44 4.04 9.12 -6.46
C ASP A 44 4.06 7.64 -6.06
N HIS A 45 5.27 7.09 -5.86
CA HIS A 45 5.44 5.71 -5.40
C HIS A 45 4.88 5.48 -4.00
N ALA A 46 5.18 6.38 -3.05
CA ALA A 46 4.69 6.30 -1.69
C ALA A 46 3.14 6.36 -1.63
N ASP A 47 2.53 7.26 -2.40
CA ASP A 47 1.06 7.36 -2.52
C ASP A 47 0.46 6.05 -3.04
N HIS A 48 1.01 5.51 -4.13
CA HIS A 48 0.52 4.26 -4.70
C HIS A 48 0.63 3.07 -3.73
N ILE A 49 1.76 2.95 -3.02
CA ILE A 49 1.98 1.92 -2.01
C ILE A 49 0.96 2.04 -0.88
N ALA A 50 0.70 3.27 -0.40
CA ALA A 50 -0.29 3.53 0.65
C ALA A 50 -1.71 3.14 0.20
N GLN A 51 -2.10 3.50 -1.03
CA GLN A 51 -3.39 3.12 -1.59
C GLN A 51 -3.55 1.60 -1.71
N PHE A 52 -2.53 0.89 -2.21
CA PHE A 52 -2.57 -0.58 -2.30
C PHE A 52 -2.64 -1.24 -0.93
N ARG A 53 -1.87 -0.73 0.04
CA ARG A 53 -1.92 -1.19 1.43
C ARG A 53 -3.33 -1.05 1.99
N ALA A 54 -3.92 0.14 1.93
CA ALA A 54 -5.24 0.43 2.47
C ALA A 54 -6.34 -0.45 1.83
N ARG A 55 -6.25 -0.71 0.52
CA ARG A 55 -7.29 -1.43 -0.24
C ARG A 55 -7.22 -2.95 -0.10
N PHE A 56 -6.02 -3.52 -0.03
CA PHE A 56 -5.83 -4.97 -0.23
C PHE A 56 -5.06 -5.67 0.89
N ASN A 57 -4.20 -4.96 1.60
CA ASN A 57 -3.28 -5.56 2.57
C ASN A 57 -3.47 -5.03 4.01
N ASN A 58 -4.47 -4.16 4.23
CA ASN A 58 -4.81 -3.64 5.55
C ASN A 58 -5.08 -4.79 6.53
N GLY A 59 -4.56 -4.67 7.75
CA GLY A 59 -4.63 -5.71 8.79
C GLY A 59 -3.66 -6.88 8.59
N SER A 60 -2.88 -6.92 7.50
CA SER A 60 -1.84 -7.95 7.30
C SER A 60 -0.62 -7.70 8.20
N PHE A 61 -0.07 -8.78 8.76
CA PHE A 61 1.21 -8.78 9.51
C PHE A 61 2.46 -8.57 8.64
N TYR A 62 2.29 -8.48 7.31
CA TYR A 62 3.35 -8.30 6.31
C TYR A 62 2.95 -7.21 5.32
N GLY A 63 3.91 -6.64 4.59
CA GLY A 63 3.67 -5.55 3.62
C GLY A 63 2.77 -5.97 2.46
N GLY A 64 2.91 -7.23 2.02
CA GLY A 64 2.12 -7.83 0.96
C GLY A 64 2.70 -7.56 -0.42
N PHE A 65 2.06 -8.15 -1.44
CA PHE A 65 2.44 -7.98 -2.83
C PHE A 65 1.80 -6.71 -3.41
N ILE A 66 2.60 -5.88 -4.07
CA ILE A 66 2.15 -4.68 -4.80
C ILE A 66 2.66 -4.78 -6.24
N GLU A 67 1.77 -4.55 -7.20
CA GLU A 67 2.13 -4.54 -8.61
C GLU A 67 3.21 -3.48 -8.88
N GLY A 68 4.26 -3.86 -9.61
CA GLY A 68 5.43 -3.01 -9.84
C GLY A 68 6.54 -3.14 -8.79
N TYR A 69 6.23 -3.63 -7.58
CA TYR A 69 7.20 -3.75 -6.48
C TYR A 69 7.35 -5.18 -5.96
N GLY A 70 6.48 -6.12 -6.32
CA GLY A 70 6.52 -7.45 -5.71
C GLY A 70 6.17 -7.42 -4.22
N GLU A 71 6.75 -8.30 -3.43
CA GLU A 71 6.56 -8.36 -1.97
C GLU A 71 7.40 -7.27 -1.29
N ILE A 72 6.73 -6.39 -0.54
CA ILE A 72 7.37 -5.32 0.23
C ILE A 72 7.41 -5.65 1.72
N ALA A 73 8.34 -5.03 2.44
CA ALA A 73 8.44 -5.24 3.89
C ALA A 73 7.41 -4.42 4.66
N LEU A 74 6.92 -4.98 5.77
CA LEU A 74 6.27 -4.24 6.85
C LEU A 74 7.13 -4.41 8.10
N GLN A 75 7.67 -3.31 8.63
CA GLN A 75 8.59 -3.34 9.78
C GLN A 75 9.74 -4.35 9.58
N GLY A 76 10.30 -4.38 8.37
CA GLY A 76 11.37 -5.31 8.00
C GLY A 76 10.95 -6.77 7.82
N LYS A 77 9.65 -7.10 7.87
CA LYS A 77 9.13 -8.47 7.70
C LYS A 77 8.48 -8.66 6.33
N VAL A 78 8.77 -9.81 5.72
CA VAL A 78 8.21 -10.25 4.42
C VAL A 78 7.54 -11.61 4.57
N LYS A 79 6.46 -11.86 3.82
CA LYS A 79 5.70 -13.12 3.93
C LYS A 79 6.30 -14.27 3.13
N GLN A 80 6.80 -13.98 1.92
CA GLN A 80 7.23 -14.99 0.93
C GLN A 80 8.75 -15.19 0.89
N ASP A 81 9.15 -16.28 0.22
CA ASP A 81 10.53 -16.54 -0.21
C ASP A 81 11.14 -15.29 -0.85
N ALA A 82 12.40 -14.99 -0.51
CA ALA A 82 13.13 -13.78 -0.89
C ALA A 82 13.17 -13.48 -2.41
N LYS A 83 12.73 -14.41 -3.26
CA LYS A 83 12.72 -14.30 -4.72
C LYS A 83 11.86 -13.14 -5.24
N TRP A 84 10.73 -12.84 -4.60
CA TRP A 84 9.82 -11.78 -5.05
C TRP A 84 9.88 -10.53 -4.18
N HIS A 85 10.84 -10.50 -3.24
CA HIS A 85 10.98 -9.37 -2.35
C HIS A 85 11.70 -8.22 -3.04
N PHE A 86 11.11 -7.03 -2.99
CA PHE A 86 11.78 -5.80 -3.35
C PHE A 86 12.25 -5.06 -2.09
N PRO A 87 13.55 -5.07 -1.80
CA PRO A 87 14.09 -4.57 -0.54
C PRO A 87 14.10 -3.05 -0.42
N ALA A 88 13.90 -2.33 -1.53
CA ALA A 88 13.90 -0.88 -1.55
C ALA A 88 12.64 -0.24 -0.93
N VAL A 89 11.63 -1.05 -0.58
CA VAL A 89 10.36 -0.56 -0.02
C VAL A 89 10.07 -1.23 1.32
N ASN A 90 9.85 -0.40 2.32
CA ASN A 90 9.51 -0.83 3.68
C ASN A 90 8.47 0.11 4.29
N ILE A 91 7.30 -0.43 4.64
CA ILE A 91 6.34 0.28 5.49
C ILE A 91 6.86 0.17 6.93
N VAL A 92 7.50 1.21 7.44
CA VAL A 92 8.08 1.19 8.80
C VAL A 92 7.02 1.35 9.89
N LYS A 93 5.89 1.98 9.56
CA LYS A 93 4.73 2.11 10.45
C LYS A 93 3.44 2.07 9.65
N ALA A 94 2.49 1.26 10.11
CA ALA A 94 1.12 1.23 9.64
C ALA A 94 0.19 1.44 10.85
N ASP A 95 -0.50 2.57 10.84
CA ASP A 95 -1.52 2.94 11.83
C ASP A 95 -2.87 2.80 11.13
N GLU A 96 -3.44 1.60 11.26
CA GLU A 96 -4.59 1.11 10.52
C GLU A 96 -5.74 0.84 11.49
N ASP A 97 -6.96 1.03 11.02
CA ASP A 97 -8.21 0.66 11.74
C ASP A 97 -8.43 1.36 13.09
N ASN A 98 -7.69 2.44 13.36
CA ASN A 98 -7.83 3.22 14.60
C ASN A 98 -8.84 4.39 14.49
N ASP A 99 -9.22 4.79 13.27
CA ASP A 99 -10.13 5.91 13.00
C ASP A 99 -11.12 5.52 11.90
N ILE A 100 -12.29 5.01 12.31
CA ILE A 100 -13.35 4.52 11.43
C ILE A 100 -14.70 5.08 11.88
N GLU A 101 -15.40 5.72 10.96
CA GLU A 101 -16.78 6.18 11.11
C GLU A 101 -17.70 5.35 10.20
N VAL A 102 -18.85 4.92 10.73
CA VAL A 102 -19.83 4.11 9.99
C VAL A 102 -21.23 4.68 10.18
N GLU A 103 -21.89 5.01 9.07
CA GLU A 103 -23.28 5.47 9.04
C GLU A 103 -24.16 4.46 8.31
N VAL A 104 -25.35 4.17 8.85
CA VAL A 104 -26.27 3.16 8.31
C VAL A 104 -27.66 3.74 8.15
N THR A 105 -28.21 3.65 6.93
CA THR A 105 -29.56 4.11 6.59
C THR A 105 -30.35 3.00 5.92
N GLU A 106 -31.59 2.74 6.35
CA GLU A 106 -32.48 1.78 5.67
C GLU A 106 -33.12 2.42 4.43
N VAL A 107 -33.12 1.71 3.29
CA VAL A 107 -33.59 2.18 1.96
C VAL A 107 -34.57 1.25 1.27
#